data_AF-A0A2A4IKB5-F1
#
_entry.id   AF-A0A2A4IKB5-F1
#
_cell.length_a   1.000
_cell.length_b   1.000
_cell.length_c   1.000
_cell.angle_alpha   90.00
_cell.angle_beta   90.00
_cell.angle_gamma   90.00
#
_symmetry.space_group_name_H-M   'P 1'
#
loop_
_entity.id
_entity.type
_entity.pdbx_description
1 polymer ?
#
loop_
_entity_poly.entity_id
_entity_poly.type
_entity_poly.pdbx_seq_one_letter_code
_entity_poly.pdbx_strand_id
1 'polypeptide(L)' 'MKIDSQKQYIHIERDNKEERIIIDAKNISSEDIIYLLTEFIYFVTNKENVPADGFVDIIKDAVRLKTELEKKE' A
#
# COMPACT_ATOMS: atom_id res chain seq x y z
N MET A 1 -6.37 -24.73 -9.86
CA MET A 1 -5.24 -23.84 -10.16
C MET A 1 -3.97 -24.48 -9.63
N LYS A 2 -2.88 -24.52 -10.41
CA LYS A 2 -1.56 -24.86 -9.86
C LYS A 2 -1.15 -23.70 -8.96
N ILE A 3 -1.05 -23.96 -7.66
CA ILE A 3 -0.46 -23.01 -6.72
C ILE A 3 1.03 -23.08 -6.99
N ASP A 4 1.54 -22.11 -7.75
CA ASP A 4 2.98 -21.97 -7.94
C ASP A 4 3.58 -21.70 -6.55
N SER A 5 4.39 -22.61 -6.03
CA SER A 5 4.82 -22.64 -4.63
C SER A 5 5.86 -21.57 -4.28
N GLN A 6 5.91 -20.48 -5.04
CA GLN A 6 6.83 -19.38 -4.81
C GLN A 6 6.28 -18.53 -3.65
N LYS A 7 7.10 -18.31 -2.62
CA LYS A 7 6.74 -17.46 -1.49
C LYS A 7 6.39 -16.06 -2.00
N GLN A 8 5.22 -15.56 -1.61
CA GLN A 8 4.79 -14.19 -1.81
C GLN A 8 5.28 -13.34 -0.65
N TYR A 9 5.82 -12.15 -0.93
CA TYR A 9 6.23 -11.21 0.11
C TYR A 9 6.04 -9.77 -0.37
N ILE A 10 5.68 -8.90 0.59
CA ILE A 10 5.82 -7.45 0.49
C ILE A 10 6.89 -7.03 1.48
N HIS A 11 7.93 -6.38 0.98
CA HIS A 11 8.94 -5.74 1.79
C HIS A 11 8.64 -4.24 1.82
N ILE A 12 8.48 -3.70 3.03
CA ILE A 12 8.28 -2.26 3.27
C ILE A 12 9.46 -1.78 4.10
N GLU A 13 10.24 -0.88 3.53
CA GLU A 13 11.37 -0.23 4.19
C GLU A 13 11.17 1.29 4.20
N ARG A 14 11.54 1.95 5.30
CA ARG A 14 11.65 3.40 5.34
C ARG A 14 13.11 3.79 5.18
N ASP A 15 13.43 4.39 4.04
CA ASP A 15 14.71 5.02 3.82
C ASP A 15 14.70 6.38 4.53
N ASN A 16 15.36 6.45 5.69
CA ASN A 16 15.43 7.67 6.48
C ASN A 16 16.34 8.74 5.88
N LYS A 17 17.19 8.40 4.88
CA LYS A 17 18.04 9.38 4.20
C LYS A 17 17.29 10.09 3.07
N GLU A 18 16.52 9.32 2.31
CA GLU A 18 15.72 9.83 1.17
C GLU A 18 14.27 10.15 1.58
N GLU A 19 13.95 10.07 2.88
CA GLU A 19 12.62 10.27 3.49
C GLU A 19 11.46 9.55 2.79
N ARG A 20 11.75 8.42 2.14
CA ARG A 20 10.80 7.68 1.31
C ARG A 20 10.51 6.29 1.85
N ILE A 21 9.32 5.80 1.55
CA ILE A 21 8.97 4.39 1.76
C ILE A 21 9.26 3.63 0.48
N ILE A 22 10.06 2.58 0.59
CA ILE A 22 10.37 1.64 -0.49
C ILE A 22 9.45 0.43 -0.31
N ILE A 23 8.73 0.07 -1.37
CA ILE A 23 7.86 -1.10 -1.40
C ILE A 23 8.37 -2.00 -2.52
N ASP A 24 8.83 -3.20 -2.15
CA ASP A 24 9.18 -4.27 -3.09
C ASP A 24 8.21 -5.44 -2.93
N ALA A 25 7.69 -5.93 -4.04
CA ALA A 25 6.71 -7.00 -4.08
C ALA A 25 7.10 -8.01 -5.15
N LYS A 26 7.19 -9.29 -4.77
CA LYS A 26 7.55 -10.37 -5.69
C LYS A 26 6.48 -11.44 -5.71
N ASN A 27 6.07 -11.84 -6.92
CA ASN A 27 5.08 -12.88 -7.19
C ASN A 27 3.70 -12.61 -6.56
N ILE A 28 3.31 -11.35 -6.41
CA ILE A 28 2.01 -10.94 -5.90
C ILE A 28 1.11 -10.56 -7.06
N SER A 29 -0.09 -11.13 -7.10
CA SER A 29 -1.10 -10.77 -8.10
C SER A 29 -1.78 -9.44 -7.77
N SER A 30 -2.40 -8.79 -8.75
CA SER A 30 -3.18 -7.57 -8.49
C SER A 30 -4.32 -7.79 -7.50
N GLU A 31 -4.91 -9.00 -7.47
CA GLU A 31 -5.96 -9.38 -6.51
C GLU A 31 -5.40 -9.45 -5.09
N ASP A 32 -4.24 -10.09 -4.90
CA ASP A 32 -3.55 -10.15 -3.61
C ASP A 32 -3.17 -8.76 -3.10
N ILE A 33 -2.77 -7.84 -3.99
CA ILE A 33 -2.47 -6.44 -3.62
C ILE A 33 -3.71 -5.75 -3.04
N ILE A 34 -4.88 -5.91 -3.68
CA ILE A 34 -6.15 -5.32 -3.22
C ILE A 34 -6.56 -5.91 -1.86
N TYR A 35 -6.42 -7.23 -1.70
CA TYR A 35 -6.72 -7.89 -0.43
C TYR A 35 -5.82 -7.35 0.69
N LEU A 36 -4.53 -7.21 0.42
CA LEU A 36 -3.55 -6.73 1.39
C LEU A 36 -3.75 -5.26 1.75
N LEU A 37 -4.13 -4.42 0.77
CA LEU A 37 -4.58 -3.04 1.01
C LEU A 37 -5.80 -2.98 1.94
N THR A 38 -6.75 -3.89 1.74
CA THR A 38 -7.97 -3.97 2.55
C THR A 38 -7.65 -4.34 4.00
N GLU A 39 -6.85 -5.39 4.21
CA GLU A 39 -6.37 -5.80 5.54
C GLU A 39 -5.56 -4.69 6.23
N PHE A 40 -4.73 -3.97 5.46
CA PHE A 40 -3.95 -2.85 5.98
C PHE A 40 -4.83 -1.67 6.41
N ILE A 41 -5.81 -1.28 5.59
CA ILE A 41 -6.78 -0.23 5.93
C ILE A 41 -7.54 -0.63 7.21
N TYR A 42 -8.03 -1.86 7.28
CA TYR A 42 -8.72 -2.37 8.46
C TYR A 42 -7.84 -2.33 9.71
N PHE A 43 -6.58 -2.76 9.60
CA PHE A 43 -5.60 -2.69 10.68
C PHE A 43 -5.40 -1.25 11.18
N VAL A 44 -5.16 -0.29 10.29
CA VAL A 44 -4.93 1.11 10.66
C VAL A 44 -6.19 1.75 11.26
N THR A 45 -7.36 1.51 10.67
CA THR A 45 -8.64 1.98 11.20
C THR A 45 -8.85 1.55 12.64
N ASN A 46 -8.59 0.28 12.94
CA ASN A 46 -8.73 -0.24 14.30
C ASN A 46 -7.66 0.31 15.25
N LYS A 47 -6.42 0.49 14.77
CA LYS A 47 -5.30 0.94 15.60
C LYS A 47 -5.39 2.43 15.94
N GLU A 48 -5.70 3.26 14.96
CA GLU A 48 -5.73 4.72 15.09
C GLU A 48 -7.13 5.25 15.43
N ASN A 49 -8.12 4.36 15.52
CA ASN A 49 -9.54 4.69 15.77
C ASN A 49 -10.08 5.70 14.73
N VAL A 50 -9.66 5.54 13.47
CA VAL A 50 -10.09 6.36 12.34
C VAL A 50 -11.06 5.56 11.48
N PRO A 51 -12.27 6.07 11.19
CA PRO A 51 -13.22 5.39 10.31
C PRO A 51 -12.60 5.01 8.95
N ALA A 52 -12.92 3.81 8.46
CA ALA A 52 -12.32 3.27 7.24
C ALA A 52 -12.60 4.13 6.00
N ASP A 53 -13.79 4.72 5.93
CA ASP A 53 -14.19 5.69 4.91
C ASP A 53 -13.31 6.96 4.95
N GLY A 54 -13.09 7.53 6.13
CA GLY A 54 -12.19 8.67 6.31
C GLY A 54 -10.75 8.36 5.91
N PHE A 55 -10.27 7.15 6.19
CA PHE A 55 -8.92 6.72 5.81
C PHE A 55 -8.78 6.49 4.29
N VAL A 56 -9.82 5.97 3.63
CA VAL A 56 -9.85 5.80 2.17
C VAL A 56 -9.77 7.15 1.47
N ASP A 57 -10.47 8.18 1.96
CA ASP A 57 -10.40 9.53 1.40
C ASP A 57 -8.99 10.12 1.53
N ILE A 58 -8.33 9.95 2.68
CA ILE A 58 -6.93 10.37 2.89
C ILE A 58 -5.99 9.68 1.90
N ILE A 59 -6.13 8.36 1.70
CA ILE A 59 -5.32 7.62 0.72
C ILE A 59 -5.56 8.17 -0.69
N LYS A 60 -6.81 8.41 -1.07
CA LYS A 60 -7.18 8.90 -2.39
C LYS A 60 -6.55 10.25 -2.68
N ASP A 61 -6.59 11.17 -1.72
CA ASP A 61 -5.96 12.49 -1.84
C ASP A 61 -4.43 12.38 -1.93
N ALA A 62 -3.81 11.50 -1.14
CA ALA A 62 -2.37 11.26 -1.19
C ALA A 62 -1.92 10.68 -2.55
N VAL A 63 -2.66 9.70 -3.09
CA VAL A 63 -2.39 9.11 -4.43
C VAL A 63 -2.53 10.16 -5.52
N ARG A 64 -3.56 11.01 -5.44
CA ARG A 64 -3.75 12.11 -6.38
C ARG A 64 -2.57 13.08 -6.34
N LEU A 65 -2.17 13.53 -5.15
CA LEU A 65 -1.05 14.44 -4.98
C LEU A 65 0.24 13.86 -5.56
N LYS A 66 0.54 12.59 -5.25
CA LYS A 66 1.71 11.88 -5.82
C LYS A 66 1.68 11.88 -7.35
N THR A 67 0.53 11.54 -7.94
CA THR A 67 0.36 11.52 -9.40
C THR A 67 0.56 12.91 -10.02
N GLU A 68 0.12 13.97 -9.35
CA GLU A 68 0.29 15.35 -9.82
C GLU A 68 1.76 15.81 -9.73
N LEU A 69 2.51 15.35 -8.73
CA LEU A 69 3.94 15.64 -8.59
C LEU A 69 4.76 14.91 -9.66
N GLU A 70 4.51 13.63 -9.89
CA GLU A 70 5.22 12.83 -10.91
C GLU A 70 4.94 13.29 -12.36
N LYS A 71 3.83 14.01 -12.61
CA LYS A 71 3.52 14.61 -13.92
C LYS A 71 4.20 15.96 -14.16
N LYS A 72 4.77 16.58 -13.14
CA LYS A 72 5.46 17.87 -13.23
C LYS A 72 6.98 17.72 -13.41
N GLU A 73 7.50 16.51 -13.24
CA GLU A 73 8.87 16.09 -13.57
C GLU A 73 8.97 15.60 -15.03
#